data_AF-A0A7S3MMM0-F1
#
_entry.id   AF-A0A7S3MMM0-F1
#
_cell.length_a   1.000
_cell.length_b   1.000
_cell.length_c   1.000
_cell.angle_alpha   90.00
_cell.angle_beta   90.00
_cell.angle_gamma   90.00
#
_symmetry.space_group_name_H-M   'P 1'
#
loop_
_entity.id
_entity.type
_entity.pdbx_description
1 polymer ?
#
loop_
_entity_poly.entity_id
_entity_poly.type
_entity_poly.pdbx_seq_one_letter_code
_entity_poly.pdbx_strand_id
1 'polypeptide(L)'
;MNSHSKKLKQLAWDFGLVVVILNNVVADVSHDGANKGFFENKSRGQSIVPSLGLNWSNCINERIALKKKNATSHADVKRCVVIEKSSYMRRSEQDFEIVAQGLRGKH
;
A
#
# COMPACT_ATOMS: atom_id res chain seq x y z
N MET A 1 9.88 -17.13 -18.30
CA MET A 1 10.21 -15.70 -18.08
C MET A 1 10.22 -15.43 -16.58
N ASN A 2 11.34 -14.99 -16.01
CA ASN A 2 11.36 -14.54 -14.62
C ASN A 2 10.66 -13.18 -14.55
N SER A 3 9.57 -13.10 -13.80
CA SER A 3 8.88 -11.84 -13.50
C SER A 3 9.89 -10.85 -12.91
N HIS A 4 9.88 -9.59 -13.37
CA HIS A 4 10.72 -8.50 -12.84
C HIS A 4 10.67 -8.43 -11.30
N SER A 5 9.50 -8.74 -10.71
CA SER A 5 9.30 -8.79 -9.26
C SER A 5 10.18 -9.82 -8.53
N LYS A 6 10.41 -10.99 -9.15
CA LYS A 6 11.28 -12.05 -8.59
C LYS A 6 12.75 -11.65 -8.67
N LYS A 7 13.19 -11.05 -9.79
CA LYS A 7 14.58 -10.62 -9.95
C LYS A 7 14.93 -9.50 -8.99
N LEU A 8 14.03 -8.54 -8.78
CA LEU A 8 14.23 -7.46 -7.81
C LEU A 8 14.35 -7.99 -6.38
N LYS A 9 13.51 -8.97 -6.00
CA LYS A 9 13.61 -9.63 -4.69
C LYS A 9 14.94 -10.36 -4.51
N GLN A 10 15.41 -11.05 -5.55
CA GLN A 10 16.71 -11.71 -5.53
C GLN A 10 17.85 -10.70 -5.33
N LEU A 11 17.87 -9.61 -6.09
CA LEU A 11 18.89 -8.58 -5.94
C LEU A 11 18.87 -7.93 -4.55
N ALA A 12 17.68 -7.67 -4.00
CA ALA A 12 17.56 -7.14 -2.65
C ALA A 12 18.19 -8.08 -1.60
N TRP A 13 18.02 -9.39 -1.77
CA TRP A 13 18.64 -10.39 -0.91
C TRP A 13 20.16 -10.46 -1.10
N ASP A 14 20.62 -10.59 -2.35
CA ASP A 14 22.03 -10.78 -2.69
C ASP A 14 22.91 -9.61 -2.21
N PHE A 15 22.35 -8.39 -2.21
CA PHE A 15 23.05 -7.17 -1.80
C PHE A 15 22.64 -6.65 -0.42
N GLY A 16 21.77 -7.35 0.32
CA GLY A 16 21.32 -6.91 1.64
C GLY A 16 20.58 -5.56 1.64
N LEU A 17 19.81 -5.27 0.60
CA LEU A 17 19.13 -3.98 0.39
C LEU A 17 17.67 -4.02 0.81
N VAL A 18 17.17 -2.87 1.29
CA VAL A 18 15.74 -2.61 1.43
C VAL A 18 15.23 -1.95 0.16
N VAL A 19 14.22 -2.55 -0.47
CA VAL A 19 13.58 -2.02 -1.67
C VAL A 19 12.18 -1.53 -1.34
N VAL A 20 11.94 -0.23 -1.49
CA VAL A 20 10.63 0.39 -1.35
C VAL A 20 10.03 0.62 -2.73
N ILE A 21 8.80 0.16 -2.93
CA ILE A 21 8.08 0.27 -4.20
C ILE A 21 6.86 1.15 -3.99
N LEU A 22 6.81 2.26 -4.72
CA LEU A 22 5.60 3.09 -4.80
C LEU A 22 4.69 2.52 -5.88
N ASN A 23 3.43 2.32 -5.54
CA ASN A 23 2.44 1.81 -6.46
C ASN A 23 1.18 2.65 -6.40
N ASN A 24 0.62 2.92 -7.57
CA ASN A 24 -0.67 3.58 -7.70
C ASN A 24 -1.80 2.57 -7.48
N VAL A 25 -2.99 3.12 -7.28
CA VAL A 25 -4.25 2.36 -7.26
C VAL A 25 -5.07 2.77 -8.46
N VAL A 26 -5.81 1.81 -9.03
CA VAL A 26 -6.76 2.04 -10.12
C VAL A 26 -8.15 1.65 -9.67
N ALA A 27 -9.16 2.23 -10.31
CA ALA A 27 -10.54 1.80 -10.13
C ALA A 27 -10.67 0.33 -10.56
N ASP A 28 -11.29 -0.47 -9.69
CA ASP A 28 -11.69 -1.83 -10.06
C ASP A 28 -13.01 -1.75 -10.82
N VAL A 29 -12.92 -1.94 -12.13
CA VAL A 29 -14.09 -2.00 -13.03
C VAL A 29 -14.52 -3.44 -13.30
N SER A 30 -13.90 -4.42 -12.65
CA SER A 30 -14.28 -5.82 -12.82
C SER A 30 -15.63 -6.11 -12.16
N HIS A 31 -16.59 -6.56 -12.96
CA HIS A 31 -17.90 -7.00 -12.46
C HIS A 31 -17.83 -8.41 -11.83
N ASP A 32 -16.77 -9.17 -12.12
CA ASP A 32 -16.61 -10.57 -11.74
C ASP A 32 -16.05 -10.75 -10.32
N GLY A 33 -15.57 -9.68 -9.67
CA GLY A 33 -15.07 -9.76 -8.30
C GLY A 33 -13.84 -10.65 -8.13
N ALA A 34 -13.06 -10.91 -9.17
CA ALA A 34 -11.85 -11.75 -9.10
C ALA A 34 -10.80 -11.20 -8.10
N ASN A 35 -10.82 -9.90 -7.82
CA ASN A 35 -9.97 -9.25 -6.80
C ASN A 35 -10.65 -9.11 -5.43
N LYS A 36 -11.94 -9.45 -5.34
CA LYS A 36 -12.80 -9.23 -4.17
C LYS A 36 -12.35 -10.18 -3.05
N GLY A 37 -11.93 -9.61 -1.93
CA GLY A 37 -11.40 -10.33 -0.77
C GLY A 37 -9.87 -10.35 -0.67
N PHE A 38 -9.13 -10.18 -1.78
CA PHE A 38 -7.67 -10.02 -1.74
C PHE A 38 -7.27 -8.55 -1.58
N PHE A 39 -8.01 -7.65 -2.23
CA PHE A 39 -7.86 -6.20 -2.10
C PHE A 39 -9.22 -5.57 -1.82
N GLU A 40 -9.58 -5.42 -0.55
CA GLU A 40 -10.83 -4.76 -0.18
C GLU A 40 -10.59 -3.32 0.26
N ASN A 41 -10.33 -2.46 -0.73
CA ASN A 41 -10.18 -1.03 -0.52
C ASN A 41 -11.21 -0.25 -1.32
N LYS A 42 -11.79 0.77 -0.68
CA LYS A 42 -12.69 1.72 -1.32
C LYS A 42 -12.13 3.13 -1.19
N SER A 43 -12.25 3.90 -2.27
CA SER A 43 -11.97 5.33 -2.29
C SER A 43 -13.18 6.05 -2.87
N ARG A 44 -13.74 7.01 -2.12
CA ARG A 44 -14.94 7.78 -2.51
C ARG A 44 -16.11 6.89 -3.00
N GLY A 45 -16.31 5.73 -2.37
CA GLY A 45 -17.35 4.77 -2.72
C GLY A 45 -17.00 3.81 -3.86
N GLN A 46 -15.92 4.04 -4.60
CA GLN A 46 -15.45 3.16 -5.68
C GLN A 46 -14.44 2.13 -5.17
N SER A 47 -14.58 0.87 -5.60
CA SER A 47 -13.58 -0.18 -5.34
C SER A 47 -12.27 0.16 -6.05
N ILE A 48 -11.14 -0.02 -5.37
CA ILE A 48 -9.81 0.25 -5.92
C ILE A 48 -8.88 -0.95 -5.69
N VAL A 49 -8.00 -1.19 -6.65
CA VAL A 49 -6.99 -2.24 -6.59
C VAL A 49 -5.59 -1.70 -6.90
N PRO A 50 -4.52 -2.28 -6.34
CA PRO A 50 -3.16 -1.86 -6.65
C PRO A 50 -2.80 -2.16 -8.12
N SER A 51 -2.22 -1.19 -8.84
CA SER A 51 -1.96 -1.32 -10.29
C SER A 51 -1.02 -2.45 -10.69
N LEU A 52 -0.04 -2.77 -9.83
CA LEU A 52 0.91 -3.86 -10.06
C LEU A 52 0.29 -5.27 -9.92
N GLY A 53 -0.95 -5.39 -9.41
CA GLY A 53 -1.72 -6.63 -9.37
C GLY A 53 -1.10 -7.77 -8.55
N LEU A 54 -1.55 -9.01 -8.83
CA LEU A 54 -1.19 -10.21 -8.06
C LEU A 54 0.27 -10.65 -8.27
N ASN A 55 0.86 -10.41 -9.44
CA ASN A 55 2.24 -10.80 -9.76
C ASN A 55 3.28 -10.17 -8.81
N TRP A 56 2.96 -9.01 -8.23
CA TRP A 56 3.79 -8.35 -7.24
C TRP A 56 3.40 -8.70 -5.80
N SER A 57 2.15 -9.11 -5.58
CA SER A 57 1.62 -9.44 -4.25
C SER A 57 2.34 -10.60 -3.58
N ASN A 58 2.85 -11.54 -4.37
CA ASN A 58 3.58 -12.69 -3.88
C ASN A 58 5.08 -12.43 -3.71
N CYS A 59 5.59 -11.31 -4.24
CA CYS A 59 7.02 -10.99 -4.19
C CYS A 59 7.37 -9.94 -3.13
N ILE A 60 6.40 -9.14 -2.67
CA ILE A 60 6.61 -8.21 -1.56
C ILE A 60 6.48 -8.89 -0.20
N ASN A 61 7.35 -8.49 0.73
CA ASN A 61 7.30 -8.93 2.13
C ASN A 61 6.22 -8.16 2.90
N GLU A 62 6.22 -6.84 2.72
CA GLU A 62 5.35 -5.90 3.41
C GLU A 62 4.50 -5.13 2.39
N ARG A 63 3.20 -4.99 2.65
CA ARG A 63 2.28 -4.15 1.89
C ARG A 63 1.63 -3.15 2.82
N ILE A 64 1.83 -1.89 2.49
CA ILE A 64 1.29 -0.76 3.24
C ILE A 64 0.39 0.04 2.31
N ALA A 65 -0.84 0.30 2.74
CA ALA A 65 -1.76 1.20 2.06
C ALA A 65 -1.81 2.57 2.77
N LEU A 66 -1.77 3.64 1.97
CA LEU A 66 -1.88 5.01 2.45
C LEU A 66 -3.26 5.56 2.08
N LYS A 67 -3.99 6.03 3.09
CA LYS A 67 -5.35 6.56 2.94
C LYS A 67 -5.37 8.04 3.31
N LYS A 68 -6.14 8.83 2.55
CA LYS A 68 -6.48 10.20 2.94
C LYS A 68 -7.64 10.14 3.92
N LYS A 69 -7.49 10.73 5.12
CA LYS A 69 -8.62 10.99 6.01
C LYS A 69 -9.23 12.34 5.67
N ASN A 70 -10.54 12.47 5.89
CA ASN A 70 -11.23 13.74 5.71
C ASN A 70 -10.61 14.76 6.66
N ALA A 71 -9.95 15.77 6.09
CA ALA A 71 -9.41 16.87 6.87
C ALA A 71 -10.51 17.90 7.06
N THR A 72 -10.73 18.34 8.29
CA THR A 72 -11.63 19.44 8.62
C THR A 72 -11.04 20.81 8.25
N SER A 73 -9.73 20.89 7.99
CA SER A 73 -9.03 22.09 7.53
C SER A 73 -8.00 21.75 6.43
N HIS A 74 -7.64 22.72 5.59
CA HIS A 74 -6.62 22.53 4.54
C HIS A 74 -5.19 22.43 5.10
N ALA A 75 -4.95 22.83 6.34
CA ALA A 75 -3.63 22.89 6.96
C ALA A 75 -3.17 21.54 7.53
N ASP A 76 -4.10 20.70 7.99
CA ASP A 76 -3.78 19.39 8.57
C ASP A 76 -4.08 18.26 7.59
N VAL A 77 -3.08 17.87 6.81
CA VAL A 77 -3.20 16.71 5.91
C VAL A 77 -3.11 15.43 6.74
N LYS A 78 -4.22 15.07 7.39
CA LYS A 78 -4.37 13.82 8.13
C LYS A 78 -4.45 12.63 7.18
N ARG A 79 -3.55 11.68 7.38
CA ARG A 79 -3.44 10.45 6.61
C ARG A 79 -3.49 9.26 7.56
N CYS A 80 -3.77 8.12 6.97
CA CYS A 80 -3.80 6.86 7.66
C CYS A 80 -2.89 5.88 6.90
N VAL A 81 -2.10 5.12 7.66
CA VAL A 81 -1.29 4.01 7.18
C VAL A 81 -1.95 2.71 7.62
N VAL A 82 -2.12 1.78 6.69
CA VAL A 82 -2.70 0.46 6.95
C VAL A 82 -1.69 -0.60 6.55
N ILE A 83 -1.36 -1.49 7.47
CA ILE A 83 -0.56 -2.69 7.16
C ILE A 83 -1.52 -3.73 6.59
N GLU A 84 -1.47 -3.95 5.28
CA GLU A 84 -2.35 -4.91 4.59
C GLU A 84 -1.77 -6.32 4.55
N LYS A 85 -0.45 -6.42 4.40
CA LYS A 85 0.30 -7.67 4.43
C LYS A 85 1.60 -7.44 5.16
N SER A 86 1.90 -8.32 6.10
CA SER A 86 3.18 -8.36 6.79
C SER A 86 3.49 -9.80 7.17
N SER A 87 4.77 -10.14 7.18
CA SER A 87 5.22 -11.44 7.72
C SER A 87 5.33 -11.42 9.25
N TYR A 88 5.33 -10.24 9.88
CA TYR A 88 5.63 -10.08 11.30
C TYR A 88 4.55 -9.30 12.06
N MET A 89 3.90 -8.34 11.40
CA MET A 89 2.90 -7.49 12.02
C MET A 89 1.48 -7.98 11.71
N ARG A 90 0.57 -7.85 12.68
CA ARG A 90 -0.86 -8.00 12.39
C ARG A 90 -1.35 -6.81 11.58
N ARG A 91 -2.44 -6.99 10.85
CA ARG A 91 -3.15 -5.88 10.23
C ARG A 91 -3.47 -4.83 11.28
N SER A 92 -2.94 -3.63 11.08
CA SER A 92 -3.13 -2.48 11.96
C SER A 92 -3.28 -1.21 11.13
N GLU A 93 -3.86 -0.20 11.76
CA GLU A 93 -4.09 1.11 11.18
C GLU A 93 -3.55 2.17 12.13
N GLN A 94 -2.82 3.14 11.60
CA GLN A 94 -2.27 4.25 12.39
C GLN A 94 -2.42 5.57 11.64
N ASP A 95 -2.76 6.62 12.38
CA ASP A 95 -2.87 7.97 11.84
C ASP A 95 -1.52 8.67 11.87
N PHE A 96 -1.26 9.45 10.82
CA PHE A 96 -0.10 10.33 10.73
C PHE A 96 -0.45 11.62 10.00
N GLU A 97 0.41 12.62 10.17
CA GLU A 97 0.29 13.93 9.54
C GLU A 97 1.52 14.21 8.68
N ILE A 98 1.29 14.90 7.56
CA ILE A 98 2.36 15.41 6.71
C ILE A 98 2.55 16.88 7.08
N VAL A 99 3.71 17.21 7.62
CA VAL A 99 4.13 18.55 8.03
C VAL A 99 5.30 19.02 7.16
N ALA A 100 5.68 20.29 7.27
CA ALA A 100 6.79 20.85 6.48
C ALA A 100 8.12 20.09 6.67
N GLN A 101 8.33 19.50 7.85
CA GLN A 101 9.53 18.72 8.20
C GLN A 101 9.41 17.21 7.88
N GLY A 102 8.31 16.76 7.26
CA GLY A 102 8.11 15.36 6.89
C GLY A 102 6.89 14.74 7.54
N LEU A 103 7.05 13.56 8.16
CA LEU A 103 5.97 12.77 8.74
C LEU A 103 5.95 12.90 10.27
N ARG A 104 4.77 13.16 10.83
CA ARG A 104 4.54 13.18 12.29
C ARG A 104 3.54 12.09 12.66
N GLY A 105 3.94 11.19 13.56
CA GLY A 105 3.03 10.21 14.16
C GLY A 105 2.10 10.87 15.18
N LYS A 106 0.90 10.32 15.35
CA LYS A 106 0.00 10.74 16.43
C LYS A 106 0.51 10.14 17.75
N HIS A 107 0.92 10.98 18.69
CA HIS A 107 1.27 10.58 20.06
C HIS A 107 0.03 10.20 20.86
#